data_AF-A0A528GV47-F1
#
_entry.id   AF-A0A528GV47-F1
#
_cell.length_a   1.000
_cell.length_b   1.000
_cell.length_c   1.000
_cell.angle_alpha   90.00
_cell.angle_beta   90.00
_cell.angle_gamma   90.00
#
_symmetry.space_group_name_H-M   'P 1'
#
loop_
_entity.id
_entity.type
_entity.pdbx_description
1 polymer ?
#
loop_
_entity_poly.entity_id
_entity_poly.type
_entity_poly.pdbx_seq_one_letter_code
_entity_poly.pdbx_strand_id
1 'polypeptide(L)'
;IYGHYLSTVSMQSGAPMAGTPEISLMNFMIGQMARRYNVPWRTSNLLGGAKVFDAQAGYESAMTMMAVLMSGANYIWHSAGWNEAGMHCSIAKFVVDAEVCAMGYRMTQGIQWDDFDEALAAVRDVGPGGHYFGHPHT
;
A
#
# COMPACT_ATOMS: atom_id res chain seq x y z
N ILE A 1 -19.58 7.67 6.39
CA ILE A 1 -18.32 7.26 5.72
C ILE A 1 -18.39 7.75 4.28
N TYR A 2 -17.48 8.61 3.84
CA TYR A 2 -17.33 9.00 2.44
C TYR A 2 -16.79 7.78 1.69
N GLY A 3 -17.55 7.22 0.76
CA GLY A 3 -17.21 5.96 0.11
C GLY A 3 -17.12 6.10 -1.40
N HIS A 4 -16.11 5.47 -1.99
CA HIS A 4 -16.03 5.33 -3.44
C HIS A 4 -15.29 4.04 -3.83
N TYR A 5 -15.42 3.69 -5.10
CA TYR A 5 -14.58 2.75 -5.84
C TYR A 5 -14.18 3.45 -7.13
N LEU A 6 -12.92 3.33 -7.54
CA LEU A 6 -12.41 3.91 -8.78
C LEU A 6 -11.91 2.80 -9.68
N SER A 7 -12.18 2.96 -10.96
CA SER A 7 -11.55 2.20 -12.02
C SER A 7 -11.42 3.12 -13.23
N THR A 8 -10.30 3.03 -13.93
CA THR A 8 -10.19 3.55 -15.29
C THR A 8 -10.64 2.48 -16.27
N VAL A 9 -10.84 2.85 -17.52
CA VAL A 9 -11.16 1.89 -18.58
C VAL A 9 -10.09 1.92 -19.66
N SER A 10 -9.81 0.76 -20.25
CA SER A 10 -9.00 0.68 -21.47
C SER A 10 -9.78 1.29 -22.62
N MET A 11 -9.21 2.29 -23.30
CA MET A 11 -9.85 2.91 -24.47
C MET A 11 -9.95 1.96 -25.67
N GLN A 12 -9.13 0.90 -25.72
CA GLN A 12 -9.15 -0.07 -26.81
C GLN A 12 -10.24 -1.13 -26.62
N SER A 13 -10.38 -1.65 -25.40
CA SER A 13 -11.25 -2.80 -25.12
C SER A 13 -12.48 -2.47 -24.30
N GLY A 14 -12.56 -1.28 -23.71
CA GLY A 14 -13.59 -0.91 -22.73
C GLY A 14 -13.45 -1.64 -21.39
N ALA A 15 -12.44 -2.50 -21.22
CA ALA A 15 -12.27 -3.29 -20.02
C ALA A 15 -11.87 -2.42 -18.81
N PRO A 16 -12.37 -2.74 -17.59
CA PRO A 16 -11.89 -2.10 -16.37
C PRO A 16 -10.39 -2.31 -16.18
N MET A 17 -9.71 -1.24 -15.81
CA MET A 17 -8.30 -1.19 -15.51
C MET A 17 -8.13 -0.83 -14.03
N ALA A 18 -7.08 -1.40 -13.43
CA ALA A 18 -6.62 -1.11 -12.08
C ALA A 18 -5.15 -0.67 -12.14
N GLY A 19 -4.62 -0.14 -11.03
CA GLY A 19 -3.21 0.22 -10.96
C GLY A 19 -2.76 1.35 -11.88
N THR A 20 -3.68 2.11 -12.48
CA THR A 20 -3.36 3.23 -13.34
C THR A 20 -3.04 4.49 -12.52
N PRO A 21 -2.18 5.40 -13.03
CA PRO A 21 -1.84 6.64 -12.34
C PRO A 21 -3.05 7.54 -12.04
N GLU A 22 -4.06 7.54 -12.90
CA GLU A 22 -5.29 8.31 -12.69
C GLU A 22 -6.02 7.89 -11.42
N ILE A 23 -6.08 6.59 -11.11
CA ILE A 23 -6.69 6.07 -9.87
C ILE A 23 -5.94 6.60 -8.65
N SER A 24 -4.60 6.61 -8.70
CA SER A 24 -3.77 7.12 -7.60
C SER A 24 -3.98 8.62 -7.38
N LEU A 25 -3.97 9.42 -8.46
CA LEU A 25 -4.23 10.87 -8.38
C LEU A 25 -5.62 11.16 -7.79
N MET A 26 -6.64 10.41 -8.23
CA MET A 26 -7.99 10.53 -7.68
C MET A 26 -8.05 10.17 -6.19
N ASN A 27 -7.35 9.12 -5.74
CA ASN A 27 -7.26 8.79 -4.32
C ASN A 27 -6.61 9.92 -3.51
N PHE A 28 -5.53 10.54 -4.00
CA PHE A 28 -4.90 11.69 -3.32
C PHE A 28 -5.85 12.88 -3.18
N MET A 29 -6.63 13.18 -4.22
CA MET A 29 -7.62 14.25 -4.18
C MET A 29 -8.77 13.92 -3.23
N ILE A 30 -9.32 12.71 -3.30
CA ILE A 30 -10.47 12.29 -2.49
C ILE A 30 -10.09 12.21 -1.00
N GLY A 31 -8.90 11.73 -0.66
CA GLY A 31 -8.43 11.74 0.73
C GLY A 31 -8.40 13.14 1.33
N GLN A 32 -7.97 14.15 0.56
CA GLN A 32 -8.04 15.55 0.98
C GLN A 32 -9.48 16.03 1.14
N MET A 33 -10.38 15.68 0.22
CA MET A 33 -11.79 16.04 0.30
C MET A 33 -12.49 15.43 1.52
N ALA A 34 -12.21 14.17 1.86
CA ALA A 34 -12.80 13.52 3.03
C ALA A 34 -12.37 14.20 4.33
N ARG A 35 -11.09 14.59 4.45
CA ARG A 35 -10.60 15.40 5.58
C ARG A 35 -11.24 16.78 5.60
N ARG A 36 -11.38 17.43 4.45
CA ARG A 36 -12.03 18.74 4.31
C ARG A 36 -13.50 18.72 4.76
N TYR A 37 -14.19 17.62 4.55
CA TYR A 37 -15.57 17.39 5.01
C TYR A 37 -15.66 16.77 6.41
N ASN A 38 -14.52 16.50 7.06
CA ASN A 38 -14.43 15.89 8.38
C ASN A 38 -15.24 14.58 8.52
N VAL A 39 -15.13 13.70 7.53
CA VAL A 39 -15.79 12.39 7.53
C VAL A 39 -14.80 11.27 7.26
N PRO A 40 -14.93 10.09 7.91
CA PRO A 40 -14.08 8.96 7.60
C PRO A 40 -14.23 8.51 6.15
N TRP A 41 -13.12 8.15 5.51
CA TRP A 41 -13.05 7.75 4.11
C TRP A 41 -12.88 6.24 3.96
N ARG A 42 -13.75 5.63 3.16
CA ARG A 42 -13.61 4.27 2.64
C ARG A 42 -13.20 4.28 1.18
N THR A 43 -12.21 3.46 0.85
CA THR A 43 -11.76 3.19 -0.52
C THR A 43 -11.29 1.74 -0.65
N SER A 44 -10.76 1.39 -1.82
CA SER A 44 -10.19 0.07 -2.13
C SER A 44 -8.70 0.17 -2.41
N ASN A 45 -7.94 -0.86 -2.05
CA ASN A 45 -6.54 -1.03 -2.44
C ASN A 45 -6.34 -2.42 -3.08
N LEU A 46 -5.08 -2.70 -3.45
CA LEU A 46 -4.62 -3.99 -3.98
C LEU A 46 -5.48 -4.50 -5.15
N LEU A 47 -6.00 -3.55 -5.95
CA LEU A 47 -6.86 -3.85 -7.08
C LEU A 47 -5.99 -4.27 -8.27
N GLY A 48 -6.41 -5.36 -8.93
CA GLY A 48 -5.74 -5.91 -10.10
C GLY A 48 -6.70 -6.30 -11.21
N GLY A 49 -6.32 -6.01 -12.45
CA GLY A 49 -6.96 -6.47 -13.69
C GLY A 49 -6.31 -7.73 -14.27
N ALA A 50 -5.18 -8.17 -13.70
CA ALA A 50 -4.50 -9.41 -14.05
C ALA A 50 -5.39 -10.64 -13.84
N LYS A 51 -5.28 -11.62 -14.74
CA LYS A 51 -6.09 -12.86 -14.72
C LYS A 51 -5.44 -13.92 -13.83
N VAL A 52 -4.13 -13.82 -13.67
CA VAL A 52 -3.31 -14.72 -12.86
C VAL A 52 -2.56 -13.92 -11.79
N PHE A 53 -1.96 -14.60 -10.83
CA PHE A 53 -1.07 -13.96 -9.88
C PHE A 53 0.32 -13.85 -10.50
N ASP A 54 0.60 -12.71 -11.14
CA ASP A 54 1.84 -12.40 -11.83
C ASP A 54 2.38 -11.01 -11.44
N ALA A 55 3.36 -10.52 -12.20
CA ALA A 55 3.93 -9.20 -11.99
C ALA A 55 2.90 -8.07 -12.15
N GLN A 56 1.92 -8.21 -13.05
CA GLN A 56 0.84 -7.22 -13.21
C GLN A 56 -0.01 -7.13 -11.96
N ALA A 57 -0.45 -8.29 -11.44
CA ALA A 57 -1.17 -8.35 -10.18
C ALA A 57 -0.38 -7.67 -9.04
N GLY A 58 0.95 -7.85 -9.03
CA GLY A 58 1.85 -7.22 -8.07
C GLY A 58 1.92 -5.69 -8.18
N TYR A 59 2.30 -5.15 -9.34
CA TYR A 59 2.53 -3.70 -9.46
C TYR A 59 1.23 -2.89 -9.39
N GLU A 60 0.11 -3.39 -9.92
CA GLU A 60 -1.19 -2.69 -9.84
C GLU A 60 -1.65 -2.59 -8.37
N SER A 61 -1.40 -3.67 -7.61
CA SER A 61 -1.74 -3.73 -6.20
C SER A 61 -0.87 -2.78 -5.37
N ALA A 62 0.46 -2.85 -5.54
CA ALA A 62 1.39 -2.00 -4.81
C ALA A 62 1.13 -0.51 -5.07
N MET A 63 0.87 -0.13 -6.33
CA MET A 63 0.59 1.25 -6.70
C MET A 63 -0.68 1.79 -6.04
N THR A 64 -1.77 1.01 -6.05
CA THR A 64 -3.03 1.43 -5.42
C THR A 64 -2.94 1.45 -3.89
N MET A 65 -2.24 0.49 -3.28
CA MET A 65 -1.97 0.47 -1.84
C MET A 65 -1.24 1.74 -1.39
N MET A 66 -0.12 2.06 -2.04
CA MET A 66 0.67 3.24 -1.70
C MET A 66 -0.13 4.52 -1.81
N ALA A 67 -0.93 4.67 -2.88
CA ALA A 67 -1.78 5.84 -3.05
C ALA A 67 -2.78 5.98 -1.89
N VAL A 68 -3.45 4.89 -1.50
CA VAL A 68 -4.46 4.90 -0.44
C VAL A 68 -3.86 5.18 0.94
N LEU A 69 -2.74 4.55 1.28
CA LEU A 69 -2.03 4.77 2.55
C LEU A 69 -1.57 6.22 2.67
N MET A 70 -0.88 6.74 1.66
CA MET A 70 -0.40 8.13 1.62
C MET A 70 -1.54 9.16 1.57
N SER A 71 -2.73 8.74 1.12
CA SER A 71 -3.93 9.57 1.13
C SER A 71 -4.66 9.58 2.47
N GLY A 72 -4.29 8.74 3.44
CA GLY A 72 -4.88 8.69 4.78
C GLY A 72 -6.29 8.07 4.82
N ALA A 73 -6.52 6.98 4.10
CA ALA A 73 -7.79 6.25 4.16
C ALA A 73 -8.05 5.64 5.55
N ASN A 74 -9.32 5.65 5.97
CA ASN A 74 -9.71 5.16 7.30
C ASN A 74 -10.22 3.71 7.26
N TYR A 75 -10.84 3.31 6.15
CA TYR A 75 -11.36 1.95 6.00
C TYR A 75 -11.10 1.44 4.59
N ILE A 76 -10.23 0.45 4.46
CA ILE A 76 -9.76 -0.02 3.17
C ILE A 76 -10.38 -1.39 2.89
N TRP A 77 -11.06 -1.52 1.76
CA TRP A 77 -11.67 -2.77 1.32
C TRP A 77 -10.81 -3.46 0.25
N HIS A 78 -11.09 -4.74 0.04
CA HIS A 78 -10.47 -5.56 -1.01
C HIS A 78 -8.96 -5.75 -0.80
N SER A 79 -8.49 -5.55 0.43
CA SER A 79 -7.07 -5.59 0.81
C SER A 79 -6.41 -6.95 0.76
N ALA A 80 -7.09 -7.99 0.25
CA ALA A 80 -6.43 -9.23 -0.10
C ALA A 80 -7.27 -10.06 -1.08
N GLY A 81 -6.58 -10.63 -2.07
CA GLY A 81 -7.11 -11.68 -2.94
C GLY A 81 -7.82 -11.19 -4.21
N TRP A 82 -8.01 -9.89 -4.37
CA TRP A 82 -8.66 -9.33 -5.55
C TRP A 82 -7.84 -9.59 -6.83
N ASN A 83 -8.46 -10.22 -7.83
CA ASN A 83 -7.93 -10.40 -9.17
C ASN A 83 -9.03 -10.23 -10.22
N GLU A 84 -8.62 -10.14 -11.48
CA GLU A 84 -9.51 -10.13 -12.65
C GLU A 84 -10.64 -9.08 -12.53
N ALA A 85 -10.28 -7.84 -12.16
CA ALA A 85 -11.23 -6.74 -11.97
C ALA A 85 -12.38 -7.09 -10.99
N GLY A 86 -12.12 -7.96 -10.03
CA GLY A 86 -13.07 -8.35 -8.98
C GLY A 86 -13.89 -9.59 -9.31
N MET A 87 -13.66 -10.22 -10.46
CA MET A 87 -14.34 -11.46 -10.84
C MET A 87 -13.73 -12.70 -10.17
N HIS A 88 -12.53 -12.57 -9.61
CA HIS A 88 -11.82 -13.69 -8.99
C HIS A 88 -11.21 -13.29 -7.64
N CYS A 89 -11.46 -14.13 -6.62
CA CYS A 89 -10.73 -14.11 -5.36
C CYS A 89 -9.66 -15.20 -5.39
N SER A 90 -8.40 -14.82 -5.58
CA SER A 90 -7.26 -15.74 -5.64
C SER A 90 -6.67 -15.96 -4.25
N ILE A 91 -6.62 -17.22 -3.81
CA ILE A 91 -6.05 -17.59 -2.49
C ILE A 91 -4.55 -17.32 -2.44
N ALA A 92 -3.81 -17.60 -3.52
CA ALA A 92 -2.37 -17.31 -3.58
C ALA A 92 -2.10 -15.80 -3.50
N LYS A 93 -2.90 -15.00 -4.23
CA LYS A 93 -2.85 -13.54 -4.19
C LYS A 93 -3.23 -13.02 -2.79
N PHE A 94 -4.19 -13.64 -2.11
CA PHE A 94 -4.60 -13.27 -0.76
C PHE A 94 -3.43 -13.36 0.23
N VAL A 95 -2.66 -14.45 0.19
CA VAL A 95 -1.49 -14.63 1.09
C VAL A 95 -0.46 -13.53 0.87
N VAL A 96 -0.15 -13.22 -0.40
CA VAL A 96 0.83 -12.19 -0.72
C VAL A 96 0.31 -10.78 -0.42
N ASP A 97 -0.96 -10.51 -0.68
CA ASP A 97 -1.57 -9.24 -0.35
C ASP A 97 -1.62 -9.00 1.16
N ALA A 98 -1.83 -10.04 1.97
CA ALA A 98 -1.76 -9.94 3.42
C ALA A 98 -0.36 -9.52 3.90
N GLU A 99 0.70 -10.03 3.26
CA GLU A 99 2.08 -9.58 3.51
C GLU A 99 2.26 -8.10 3.10
N VAL A 100 1.76 -7.70 1.93
CA VAL A 100 1.81 -6.30 1.49
C VAL A 100 1.03 -5.39 2.43
N CYS A 101 -0.07 -5.85 3.01
CA CYS A 101 -0.80 -5.16 4.07
C CYS A 101 0.05 -4.98 5.33
N ALA A 102 0.76 -6.01 5.77
CA ALA A 102 1.65 -5.93 6.92
C ALA A 102 2.81 -4.94 6.66
N MET A 103 3.41 -4.99 5.47
CA MET A 103 4.44 -4.04 5.03
C MET A 103 3.90 -2.60 5.01
N GLY A 104 2.70 -2.39 4.44
CA GLY A 104 2.04 -1.10 4.40
C GLY A 104 1.72 -0.56 5.79
N TYR A 105 1.24 -1.44 6.68
CA TYR A 105 1.01 -1.10 8.08
C TYR A 105 2.31 -0.63 8.75
N ARG A 106 3.38 -1.43 8.67
CA ARG A 106 4.70 -1.05 9.22
C ARG A 106 5.20 0.28 8.65
N MET A 107 5.04 0.50 7.34
CA MET A 107 5.45 1.75 6.70
C MET A 107 4.72 2.96 7.29
N THR A 108 3.40 2.85 7.52
CA THR A 108 2.59 3.94 8.08
C THR A 108 2.85 4.24 9.56
N GLN A 109 3.53 3.36 10.29
CA GLN A 109 4.01 3.65 11.65
C GLN A 109 5.15 4.68 11.66
N GLY A 110 5.76 4.98 10.51
CA GLY A 110 6.83 5.96 10.40
C GLY A 110 8.17 5.49 10.99
N ILE A 111 9.03 6.47 11.26
CA ILE A 111 10.34 6.26 11.87
C ILE A 111 10.16 6.09 13.39
N GLN A 112 10.79 5.05 13.94
CA GLN A 112 10.87 4.83 15.38
C GLN A 112 12.06 5.61 15.94
N TRP A 113 11.85 6.29 17.06
CA TRP A 113 12.84 7.15 17.71
C TRP A 113 13.14 6.72 19.15
N ASP A 114 12.59 5.59 19.59
CA ASP A 114 12.57 5.17 20.99
C ASP A 114 13.99 4.85 21.53
N ASP A 115 14.90 4.42 20.67
CA ASP A 115 16.28 3.98 20.97
C ASP A 115 17.34 4.82 20.23
N PHE A 116 17.03 6.07 19.90
CA PHE A 116 17.88 6.89 19.03
C PHE A 116 19.28 7.15 19.61
N ASP A 117 19.39 7.36 20.93
CA ASP A 117 20.67 7.63 21.58
C ASP A 117 21.56 6.38 21.61
N GLU A 118 20.98 5.20 21.84
CA GLU A 118 21.67 3.92 21.79
C GLU A 118 22.10 3.57 20.36
N ALA A 119 21.25 3.84 19.37
CA ALA A 119 21.58 3.68 17.96
C ALA A 119 22.76 4.58 17.56
N LEU A 120 22.80 5.82 18.06
CA LEU A 120 23.90 6.76 17.82
C LEU A 120 25.21 6.31 18.49
N ALA A 121 25.12 5.71 19.67
CA ALA A 121 26.27 5.10 20.35
C ALA A 121 26.85 3.93 19.53
N ALA A 122 25.99 3.05 19.01
CA ALA A 122 26.41 1.91 18.19
C ALA A 122 27.25 2.33 16.97
N VAL A 123 26.95 3.48 16.36
CA VAL A 123 27.74 4.03 15.22
C VAL A 123 29.19 4.31 15.63
N ARG A 124 29.40 4.83 16.84
CA ARG A 124 30.75 5.13 17.36
C ARG A 124 31.48 3.85 17.77
N ASP A 125 30.77 2.89 18.37
CA ASP A 125 31.34 1.63 18.85
C ASP A 125 31.82 0.74 17.71
N VAL A 126 31.06 0.67 16.61
CA VAL A 126 31.41 -0.13 15.42
C VAL A 126 32.53 0.54 14.61
N GLY A 127 32.47 1.85 14.44
CA GLY A 127 33.46 2.63 13.70
C GLY A 127 33.50 2.36 12.17
N PRO A 128 34.38 3.06 11.44
CA PRO A 128 34.45 2.96 9.98
C PRO A 128 34.86 1.57 9.49
N GLY A 129 34.12 1.03 8.52
CA GLY A 129 34.42 -0.27 7.89
C GLY A 129 33.92 -1.50 8.67
N GLY A 130 33.29 -1.31 9.84
CA GLY A 130 32.67 -2.39 10.61
C GLY A 130 31.26 -2.77 10.13
N HIS A 131 30.61 -3.68 10.87
CA HIS A 131 29.22 -4.09 10.66
C HIS A 131 28.47 -4.21 11.99
N TYR A 132 27.14 -4.08 11.97
CA TYR A 132 26.31 -4.01 13.18
C TYR A 132 25.75 -5.35 13.67
N PHE A 133 25.82 -6.42 12.86
CA PHE A 133 25.17 -7.73 13.17
C PHE A 133 25.55 -8.38 14.51
N GLY A 134 26.69 -8.03 15.11
CA GLY A 134 27.13 -8.54 16.41
C GLY A 134 26.99 -7.55 17.57
N HIS A 135 26.50 -6.34 17.29
CA HIS A 135 26.36 -5.30 18.31
C HIS A 135 25.06 -5.52 19.11
N PRO A 136 25.05 -5.36 20.44
CA PRO A 136 23.85 -5.61 21.26
C PRO A 136 22.59 -4.81 20.90
N HIS A 137 22.74 -3.73 20.14
CA HIS A 137 21.64 -2.89 19.65
C HIS A 137 20.92 -3.49 18.42
N THR A 138 21.54 -4.42 17.70
CA THR A 138 20.94 -5.06 16.50
C THR A 138 20.24 -6.35 16.90
#